data_AF-A0A9P3LFC0-F1
#
_entry.id   AF-A0A9P3LFC0-F1
#
_cell.length_a   1.000
_cell.length_b   1.000
_cell.length_c   1.000
_cell.angle_alpha   90.00
_cell.angle_beta   90.00
_cell.angle_gamma   90.00
#
_symmetry.space_group_name_H-M   'P 1'
#
loop_
_entity.id
_entity.type
_entity.pdbx_description
1 polymer ?
#
loop_
_entity_poly.entity_id
_entity_poly.type
_entity_poly.pdbx_seq_one_letter_code
_entity_poly.pdbx_strand_id
1 'polypeptide(L)'
;MPRLSPLQVGRLAVLFLTTFFSSIILGLLTQLAAKGETQPRVLLSVAVSALVVLTIPAMILIDMFRQTVTFLTYIISEVIWLGILSFTWLVAALLLPLDSQTCRASDCDMKINASRIFAFLSFVTLLPYIIVLLTASSRLRRSSDRPAHVWTGSVRDVFAPGRPLVASAAPLPTATPLVSIALAPATQPPTPLKSGFGFVVEADDDPFHPEPVSSRATSMLLSGTRSPTALSPTSPTSTREGFLSPSSPVFVALPCALPTAHLQG
;
A
#
# COMPACT_ATOMS: atom_id res chain seq x y z
N MET A 1 15.30 -21.43 18.32
CA MET A 1 14.06 -21.27 17.55
C MET A 1 13.91 -19.80 17.17
N PRO A 2 13.90 -19.43 15.88
CA PRO A 2 13.74 -18.05 15.45
C PRO A 2 12.34 -17.55 15.83
N ARG A 3 12.25 -16.43 16.55
CA ARG A 3 10.96 -15.79 16.85
C ARG A 3 10.43 -15.14 15.58
N LEU A 4 9.33 -15.67 15.04
CA LEU A 4 8.62 -15.04 13.93
C LEU A 4 8.14 -13.65 14.36
N SER A 5 8.36 -12.65 13.51
CA SER A 5 7.85 -11.31 13.81
C SER A 5 6.32 -11.33 13.75
N PRO A 6 5.61 -10.56 14.60
CA PRO A 6 4.15 -10.52 14.58
C PRO A 6 3.60 -10.12 13.19
N LEU A 7 4.35 -9.34 12.43
CA LEU A 7 4.02 -8.95 11.06
C LEU A 7 4.09 -10.13 10.08
N GLN A 8 5.06 -11.03 10.23
CA GLN A 8 5.14 -12.27 9.43
C GLN A 8 3.97 -13.21 9.72
N VAL A 9 3.59 -13.35 11.01
CA VAL A 9 2.45 -14.18 11.40
C VAL A 9 1.15 -13.62 10.85
N GLY A 10 0.94 -12.30 10.98
CA GLY A 10 -0.23 -11.62 10.43
C GLY A 10 -0.33 -11.78 8.91
N ARG A 11 0.79 -11.61 8.18
CA ARG A 11 0.87 -11.82 6.74
C ARG A 11 0.46 -13.24 6.34
N LEU A 12 1.04 -14.24 7.00
CA LEU A 12 0.76 -15.65 6.70
C LEU A 12 -0.71 -15.98 6.96
N ALA A 13 -1.28 -15.49 8.07
CA ALA A 13 -2.68 -15.72 8.41
C ALA A 13 -3.65 -15.12 7.38
N VAL A 14 -3.42 -13.86 6.97
CA VAL A 14 -4.25 -13.19 5.97
C VAL A 14 -4.14 -13.88 4.62
N LEU A 15 -2.93 -14.17 4.14
CA LEU A 15 -2.73 -14.87 2.86
C LEU A 15 -3.36 -16.26 2.87
N PHE A 16 -3.19 -17.02 3.96
CA PHE A 16 -3.80 -18.33 4.10
C PHE A 16 -5.33 -18.27 4.04
N LEU A 17 -5.93 -17.32 4.76
CA LEU A 17 -7.39 -17.14 4.77
C LEU A 17 -7.92 -16.73 3.39
N THR A 18 -7.26 -15.78 2.71
CA THR A 18 -7.64 -15.36 1.36
C THR A 18 -7.47 -16.51 0.36
N THR A 19 -6.40 -17.30 0.45
CA THR A 19 -6.21 -18.49 -0.40
C THR A 19 -7.28 -19.54 -0.14
N PHE A 20 -7.66 -19.79 1.11
CA PHE A 20 -8.75 -20.71 1.45
C PHE A 20 -10.07 -20.30 0.78
N PHE A 21 -10.46 -19.01 0.88
CA PHE A 21 -11.65 -18.50 0.18
C PHE A 21 -11.50 -18.60 -1.35
N SER A 22 -10.31 -18.34 -1.88
CA SER A 22 -10.04 -18.44 -3.32
C SER A 22 -10.16 -19.88 -3.83
N SER A 23 -9.71 -20.86 -3.05
CA SER A 23 -9.85 -22.28 -3.41
C SER A 23 -11.32 -22.72 -3.43
N ILE A 24 -12.15 -22.22 -2.52
CA ILE A 24 -13.60 -22.47 -2.53
C ILE A 24 -14.23 -21.90 -3.80
N ILE A 25 -13.93 -20.64 -4.13
CA ILE A 25 -14.46 -19.97 -5.34
C ILE A 25 -13.99 -20.70 -6.60
N LEU A 26 -12.72 -21.09 -6.67
CA LEU A 26 -12.17 -21.85 -7.79
C LEU A 26 -12.90 -23.19 -7.96
N GLY A 27 -13.14 -23.92 -6.87
CA GLY A 27 -13.88 -25.19 -6.89
C GLY A 27 -15.33 -25.02 -7.35
N LEU A 28 -16.03 -23.99 -6.86
CA LEU A 28 -17.40 -23.71 -7.27
C LEU A 28 -17.46 -23.34 -8.76
N LEU A 29 -16.62 -22.40 -9.21
CA LEU A 29 -16.67 -21.87 -10.57
C LEU A 29 -16.16 -22.85 -11.62
N THR A 30 -15.21 -23.73 -11.29
CA THR A 30 -14.76 -24.79 -12.22
C THR A 30 -15.86 -25.81 -12.49
N GLN A 31 -16.70 -26.15 -11.50
CA GLN A 31 -17.88 -26.99 -11.71
C GLN A 31 -18.92 -26.32 -12.62
N LEU A 32 -19.09 -25.01 -12.53
CA LEU A 32 -19.95 -24.26 -13.46
C LEU A 32 -19.36 -24.22 -14.86
N ALA A 33 -18.06 -23.94 -14.99
CA ALA A 33 -17.36 -23.88 -16.27
C ALA A 33 -17.40 -25.23 -17.02
N ALA A 34 -17.31 -26.36 -16.30
CA ALA A 34 -17.38 -27.70 -16.88
C ALA A 34 -18.73 -28.01 -17.55
N LYS A 35 -19.81 -27.28 -17.21
CA LYS A 35 -21.13 -27.44 -17.85
C LYS A 35 -21.26 -26.69 -19.18
N GLY A 36 -20.19 -26.05 -19.67
CA GLY A 36 -20.15 -25.38 -20.97
C GLY A 36 -20.63 -23.93 -20.96
N GLU A 37 -20.91 -23.36 -19.79
CA GLU A 37 -21.36 -21.97 -19.65
C GLU A 37 -20.17 -21.03 -19.41
N THR A 38 -19.30 -20.90 -20.41
CA THR A 38 -18.09 -20.08 -20.32
C THR A 38 -18.40 -18.62 -20.61
N GLN A 39 -19.09 -17.96 -19.68
CA GLN A 39 -19.19 -16.50 -19.72
C GLN A 39 -17.82 -15.88 -19.37
N PRO A 40 -17.37 -14.81 -20.07
CA PRO A 40 -16.06 -14.21 -19.82
C PRO A 40 -15.90 -13.69 -18.38
N ARG A 41 -17.02 -13.36 -17.73
CA ARG A 41 -17.08 -12.91 -16.33
C ARG A 41 -16.75 -14.02 -15.33
N VAL A 42 -17.20 -15.25 -15.61
CA VAL A 42 -16.87 -16.44 -14.82
C VAL A 42 -15.39 -16.78 -14.99
N LEU A 43 -14.88 -16.72 -16.22
CA LEU A 43 -13.48 -16.97 -16.52
C LEU A 43 -12.54 -15.99 -15.80
N LEU A 44 -12.92 -14.70 -15.72
CA LEU A 44 -12.18 -13.70 -14.95
C LEU A 44 -12.08 -14.10 -13.47
N SER A 45 -13.19 -14.49 -12.84
CA SER A 45 -13.20 -14.89 -11.42
C SER A 45 -12.39 -16.16 -11.16
N VAL A 46 -12.40 -17.11 -12.10
CA VAL A 46 -11.53 -18.31 -12.08
C VAL A 46 -10.07 -17.90 -12.18
N ALA A 47 -9.71 -17.02 -13.12
CA ALA A 47 -8.34 -16.55 -13.30
C ALA A 47 -7.81 -15.82 -12.06
N VAL A 48 -8.64 -14.96 -11.44
CA VAL A 48 -8.31 -14.26 -10.19
C VAL A 48 -8.08 -15.25 -9.04
N SER A 49 -8.96 -16.25 -8.91
CA SER A 49 -8.83 -17.28 -7.89
C SER A 49 -7.53 -18.09 -8.07
N ALA A 50 -7.19 -18.45 -9.31
CA ALA A 50 -5.95 -19.14 -9.64
C ALA A 50 -4.70 -18.27 -9.35
N LEU A 51 -4.76 -16.97 -9.68
CA LEU A 51 -3.69 -16.02 -9.40
C LEU A 51 -3.42 -15.90 -7.89
N VAL A 52 -4.47 -15.92 -7.06
CA VAL A 52 -4.31 -15.87 -5.59
C VAL A 52 -3.71 -17.16 -5.03
N VAL A 53 -4.11 -18.33 -5.55
CA VAL A 53 -3.48 -19.60 -5.16
C VAL A 53 -1.98 -19.59 -5.52
N LEU A 54 -1.61 -19.00 -6.66
CA LEU A 54 -0.22 -18.82 -7.07
C LEU A 54 0.53 -17.75 -6.26
N THR A 55 -0.18 -16.85 -5.58
CA THR A 55 0.44 -15.74 -4.84
C THR A 55 1.23 -16.22 -3.62
N ILE A 56 0.79 -17.27 -2.91
CA ILE A 56 1.55 -17.84 -1.78
C ILE A 56 2.95 -18.31 -2.22
N PRO A 57 3.10 -19.22 -3.20
CA PRO A 57 4.42 -19.67 -3.61
C PRO A 57 5.26 -18.53 -4.20
N ALA A 58 4.65 -17.58 -4.92
CA ALA A 58 5.35 -16.39 -5.39
C ALA A 58 5.90 -15.53 -4.23
N MET A 59 5.12 -15.31 -3.17
CA MET A 59 5.57 -14.56 -1.99
C MET A 59 6.65 -15.29 -1.20
N ILE A 60 6.56 -16.61 -1.08
CA ILE A 60 7.63 -17.42 -0.47
C ILE A 60 8.92 -17.30 -1.29
N LEU A 61 8.81 -17.37 -2.62
CA LEU A 61 9.97 -17.24 -3.51
C LEU A 61 10.62 -15.85 -3.38
N ILE A 62 9.82 -14.78 -3.32
CA ILE A 62 10.31 -13.42 -3.09
C ILE A 62 10.98 -13.30 -1.71
N ASP A 63 10.43 -13.94 -0.67
CA ASP A 63 11.05 -13.96 0.65
C ASP A 63 12.40 -14.68 0.65
N MET A 64 12.59 -15.71 -0.18
CA MET A 64 13.91 -16.36 -0.33
C MET A 64 14.93 -15.41 -0.97
N PHE A 65 14.51 -14.58 -1.93
CA PHE A 65 15.37 -13.57 -2.56
C PHE A 65 15.60 -12.32 -1.70
N ARG A 66 14.89 -12.18 -0.58
CA ARG A 66 14.90 -10.99 0.28
C ARG A 66 16.25 -10.69 0.92
N GLN A 67 17.18 -11.64 0.97
CA GLN A 67 18.48 -11.44 1.62
C GLN A 67 19.31 -10.31 0.99
N THR A 68 19.00 -9.87 -0.24
CA THR A 68 19.79 -8.89 -1.00
C THR A 68 19.13 -7.52 -1.15
N VAL A 69 17.84 -7.36 -0.81
CA VAL A 69 17.06 -6.16 -1.15
C VAL A 69 16.72 -5.33 0.08
N THR A 70 16.78 -4.00 -0.04
CA THR A 70 16.42 -3.03 0.99
C THR A 70 14.98 -3.21 1.48
N PHE A 71 14.80 -3.21 2.80
CA PHE A 71 13.53 -3.51 3.49
C PHE A 71 12.31 -2.68 3.02
N LEU A 72 12.53 -1.45 2.56
CA LEU A 72 11.45 -0.53 2.19
C LEU A 72 10.81 -0.86 0.83
N THR A 73 11.62 -1.15 -0.19
CA THR A 73 11.12 -1.44 -1.55
C THR A 73 10.24 -2.70 -1.55
N TYR A 74 10.52 -3.62 -0.63
CA TYR A 74 9.72 -4.81 -0.36
C TYR A 74 8.30 -4.48 0.16
N ILE A 75 8.17 -3.58 1.15
CA ILE A 75 6.84 -3.23 1.69
C ILE A 75 5.99 -2.55 0.62
N ILE A 76 6.60 -1.67 -0.17
CA ILE A 76 5.90 -0.96 -1.26
C ILE A 76 5.42 -1.95 -2.33
N SER A 77 6.27 -2.89 -2.76
CA SER A 77 5.87 -3.90 -3.74
C SER A 77 4.78 -4.82 -3.20
N GLU A 78 4.85 -5.22 -1.93
CA GLU A 78 3.80 -6.01 -1.27
C GLU A 78 2.47 -5.26 -1.21
N VAL A 79 2.48 -3.98 -0.84
CA VAL A 79 1.28 -3.13 -0.80
C VAL A 79 0.67 -2.96 -2.19
N ILE A 80 1.48 -2.72 -3.22
CA ILE A 80 0.99 -2.59 -4.60
C ILE A 80 0.37 -3.91 -5.07
N TRP A 81 1.05 -5.04 -4.86
CA TRP A 81 0.57 -6.35 -5.28
C TRP A 81 -0.75 -6.73 -4.58
N LEU A 82 -0.81 -6.57 -3.26
CA LEU A 82 -2.02 -6.86 -2.50
C LEU A 82 -3.14 -5.86 -2.81
N GLY A 83 -2.81 -4.62 -3.11
CA GLY A 83 -3.77 -3.62 -3.59
C GLY A 83 -4.42 -4.04 -4.90
N ILE A 84 -3.62 -4.50 -5.88
CA ILE A 84 -4.12 -5.06 -7.15
C ILE A 84 -5.01 -6.27 -6.87
N LEU A 85 -4.57 -7.23 -6.06
CA LEU A 85 -5.38 -8.42 -5.74
C LEU A 85 -6.71 -8.05 -5.06
N SER A 86 -6.67 -7.15 -4.08
CA SER A 86 -7.85 -6.66 -3.37
C SER A 86 -8.84 -6.01 -4.34
N PHE A 87 -8.37 -5.07 -5.16
CA PHE A 87 -9.22 -4.41 -6.16
C PHE A 87 -9.78 -5.41 -7.18
N THR A 88 -9.00 -6.40 -7.60
CA THR A 88 -9.45 -7.40 -8.56
C THR A 88 -10.53 -8.31 -7.97
N TRP A 89 -10.48 -8.62 -6.67
CA TRP A 89 -11.57 -9.30 -5.95
C TRP A 89 -12.85 -8.48 -5.90
N LEU A 90 -12.73 -7.18 -5.64
CA LEU A 90 -13.89 -6.27 -5.67
C LEU A 90 -14.52 -6.26 -7.06
N VAL A 91 -13.71 -6.13 -8.10
CA VAL A 91 -14.15 -6.18 -9.51
C VAL A 91 -14.82 -7.53 -9.81
N ALA A 92 -14.22 -8.66 -9.41
CA ALA A 92 -14.83 -9.98 -9.60
C ALA A 92 -16.20 -10.10 -8.91
N ALA A 93 -16.32 -9.62 -7.66
CA ALA A 93 -17.57 -9.61 -6.91
C ALA A 93 -18.68 -8.79 -7.61
N LEU A 94 -18.31 -7.63 -8.18
CA LEU A 94 -19.24 -6.73 -8.85
C LEU A 94 -19.66 -7.21 -10.24
N LEU A 95 -18.76 -7.88 -10.98
CA LEU A 95 -19.06 -8.35 -12.34
C LEU A 95 -19.85 -9.66 -12.41
N LEU A 96 -19.96 -10.42 -11.32
CA LEU A 96 -20.83 -11.61 -11.28
C LEU A 96 -22.28 -11.20 -11.62
N PRO A 97 -22.96 -11.87 -12.56
CA PRO A 97 -24.32 -11.50 -12.96
C PRO A 97 -25.30 -11.58 -11.77
N LEU A 98 -26.22 -10.64 -11.71
CA LEU A 98 -27.33 -10.62 -10.74
C LEU A 98 -28.52 -11.44 -11.23
N ASP A 99 -28.68 -11.56 -12.54
CA ASP A 99 -29.86 -12.16 -13.15
C ASP A 99 -29.64 -13.65 -13.43
N SER A 100 -30.50 -14.47 -12.85
CA SER A 100 -30.57 -15.93 -13.03
C SER A 100 -31.06 -16.36 -14.41
N GLN A 101 -31.29 -15.43 -15.34
CA GLN A 101 -31.89 -15.74 -16.64
C GLN A 101 -31.07 -16.75 -17.46
N THR A 102 -29.75 -16.83 -17.26
CA THR A 102 -28.93 -17.81 -17.99
C THR A 102 -28.90 -19.19 -17.33
N CYS A 103 -29.32 -19.30 -16.07
CA CYS A 103 -29.19 -20.53 -15.30
C CYS A 103 -30.55 -20.98 -14.75
N ARG A 104 -31.17 -21.96 -15.41
CA ARG A 104 -32.52 -22.46 -15.07
C ARG A 104 -32.60 -23.32 -13.80
N ALA A 105 -31.45 -23.71 -13.24
CA ALA A 105 -31.39 -24.59 -12.07
C ALA A 105 -31.20 -23.77 -10.79
N SER A 106 -32.03 -24.01 -9.77
CA SER A 106 -31.95 -23.38 -8.44
C SER A 106 -30.57 -23.51 -7.78
N ASP A 107 -29.85 -24.60 -8.05
CA ASP A 107 -28.49 -24.83 -7.56
C ASP A 107 -27.47 -23.81 -8.09
N CYS A 108 -27.74 -23.19 -9.23
CA CYS A 108 -26.83 -22.25 -9.86
C CYS A 108 -26.83 -20.90 -9.14
N ASP A 109 -28.02 -20.41 -8.79
CA ASP A 109 -28.20 -19.15 -8.07
C ASP A 109 -27.51 -19.19 -6.71
N MET A 110 -27.62 -20.31 -5.98
CA MET A 110 -26.93 -20.50 -4.71
C MET A 110 -25.40 -20.46 -4.88
N LYS A 111 -24.86 -21.13 -5.90
CA LYS A 111 -23.40 -21.15 -6.15
C LYS A 111 -22.86 -19.79 -6.59
N ILE A 112 -23.58 -19.07 -7.45
CA ILE A 112 -23.20 -17.72 -7.90
C ILE A 112 -23.24 -16.76 -6.72
N ASN A 113 -24.32 -16.75 -5.93
CA ASN A 113 -24.44 -15.90 -4.76
C ASN A 113 -23.37 -16.22 -3.71
N ALA A 114 -23.10 -17.50 -3.44
CA ALA A 114 -22.02 -17.92 -2.56
C ALA A 114 -20.66 -17.40 -3.07
N SER A 115 -20.37 -17.55 -4.37
CA SER A 115 -19.11 -17.06 -4.95
C SER A 115 -18.94 -15.55 -4.80
N ARG A 116 -20.02 -14.76 -4.95
CA ARG A 116 -20.00 -13.30 -4.76
C ARG A 116 -19.68 -12.95 -3.32
N ILE A 117 -20.33 -13.61 -2.36
CA ILE A 117 -20.09 -13.39 -0.93
C ILE A 117 -18.63 -13.70 -0.59
N PHE A 118 -18.11 -14.85 -1.02
CA PHE A 118 -16.71 -15.20 -0.78
C PHE A 118 -15.72 -14.25 -1.46
N ALA A 119 -16.01 -13.78 -2.67
CA ALA A 119 -15.18 -12.79 -3.36
C ALA A 119 -15.12 -11.46 -2.57
N PHE A 120 -16.26 -11.02 -2.04
CA PHE A 120 -16.34 -9.85 -1.18
C PHE A 120 -15.62 -10.06 0.15
N LEU A 121 -15.74 -11.25 0.77
CA LEU A 121 -14.98 -11.58 1.98
C LEU A 121 -13.47 -11.54 1.72
N SER A 122 -12.98 -12.06 0.59
CA SER A 122 -11.57 -11.96 0.21
C SER A 122 -11.11 -10.50 0.13
N PHE A 123 -11.90 -9.63 -0.50
CA PHE A 123 -11.62 -8.18 -0.52
C PHE A 123 -11.57 -7.58 0.89
N VAL A 124 -12.58 -7.86 1.72
CA VAL A 124 -12.68 -7.35 3.09
C VAL A 124 -11.56 -7.88 3.99
N THR A 125 -11.00 -9.06 3.74
CA THR A 125 -9.83 -9.56 4.49
C THR A 125 -8.52 -8.90 4.07
N LEU A 126 -8.33 -8.61 2.78
CA LEU A 126 -7.10 -7.99 2.27
C LEU A 126 -7.01 -6.50 2.64
N LEU A 127 -8.12 -5.77 2.57
CA LEU A 127 -8.17 -4.33 2.82
C LEU A 127 -7.61 -3.88 4.20
N PRO A 128 -8.02 -4.45 5.35
CA PRO A 128 -7.48 -4.08 6.65
C PRO A 128 -5.99 -4.42 6.77
N TYR A 129 -5.53 -5.51 6.14
CA TYR A 129 -4.11 -5.84 6.12
C TYR A 129 -3.29 -4.79 5.36
N ILE A 130 -3.78 -4.31 4.21
CA ILE A 130 -3.16 -3.20 3.47
C ILE A 130 -3.09 -1.93 4.33
N ILE A 131 -4.17 -1.60 5.06
CA ILE A 131 -4.20 -0.45 5.99
C ILE A 131 -3.16 -0.60 7.10
N VAL A 132 -3.01 -1.80 7.68
CA VAL A 132 -2.00 -2.09 8.70
C VAL A 132 -0.59 -1.92 8.13
N LEU A 133 -0.31 -2.43 6.92
CA LEU A 133 1.00 -2.25 6.27
C LEU A 133 1.32 -0.78 5.99
N LEU A 134 0.35 0.00 5.50
CA LEU A 134 0.51 1.44 5.28
C LEU A 134 0.73 2.21 6.59
N THR A 135 0.02 1.82 7.65
CA THR A 135 0.19 2.42 8.98
C THR A 135 1.56 2.08 9.58
N ALA A 136 2.00 0.83 9.44
CA ALA A 136 3.31 0.40 9.90
C ALA A 136 4.43 1.12 9.14
N SER A 137 4.33 1.24 7.81
CA SER A 137 5.34 1.92 6.98
C SER A 137 5.43 3.42 7.28
N SER A 138 4.29 4.09 7.48
CA SER A 138 4.26 5.50 7.87
C SER A 138 4.80 5.75 9.27
N ARG A 139 4.55 4.85 10.23
CA ARG A 139 5.13 4.93 11.58
C ARG A 139 6.65 4.72 11.56
N LEU A 140 7.13 3.73 10.81
CA LEU A 140 8.57 3.50 10.65
C LEU A 140 9.28 4.71 10.05
N ARG A 141 8.61 5.40 9.11
CA ARG A 141 9.12 6.65 8.53
C ARG A 141 9.24 7.76 9.57
N ARG A 142 8.26 7.90 10.47
CA ARG A 142 8.29 8.94 11.52
C ARG A 142 9.30 8.65 12.62
N SER A 143 9.53 7.39 12.96
CA SER A 143 10.48 7.03 14.04
C SER A 143 11.94 7.04 13.60
N SER A 144 12.21 7.18 12.30
CA SER A 144 13.57 7.31 11.80
C SER A 144 13.98 8.78 11.88
N ASP A 145 14.56 9.20 13.02
CA ASP A 145 15.20 10.52 13.20
C ASP A 145 16.40 10.76 12.25
N ARG A 146 16.68 9.84 11.34
CA ARG A 146 17.70 10.01 10.30
C ARG A 146 17.22 11.01 9.25
N PRO A 147 18.05 11.99 8.86
CA PRO A 147 17.68 13.02 7.90
C PRO A 147 17.22 12.42 6.56
N ALA A 148 16.35 13.15 5.87
CA ALA A 148 15.57 12.73 4.70
C ALA A 148 16.35 12.14 3.51
N HIS A 149 17.69 12.17 3.54
CA HIS A 149 18.55 11.68 2.46
C HIS A 149 18.60 10.17 2.29
N VAL A 150 18.10 9.36 3.23
CA VAL A 150 18.09 7.89 3.08
C VAL A 150 17.15 7.42 1.96
N TRP A 151 16.16 8.23 1.59
CA TRP A 151 15.14 7.85 0.59
C TRP A 151 15.47 8.34 -0.83
N THR A 152 16.32 9.36 -0.94
CA THR A 152 16.81 9.87 -2.22
C THR A 152 18.25 9.47 -2.51
N GLY A 153 18.94 8.84 -1.54
CA GLY A 153 20.23 8.22 -1.74
C GLY A 153 20.13 7.29 -2.94
N SER A 154 20.77 7.68 -4.02
CA SER A 154 20.72 6.92 -5.26
C SER A 154 21.27 5.54 -4.97
N VAL A 155 20.72 4.50 -5.59
CA VAL A 155 21.34 3.17 -5.58
C VAL A 155 22.81 3.28 -6.04
N ARG A 156 23.13 4.27 -6.91
CA ARG A 156 24.52 4.62 -7.25
C ARG A 156 25.36 5.07 -6.05
N ASP A 157 24.82 5.73 -5.04
CA ASP A 157 25.59 6.16 -3.87
C ASP A 157 25.96 4.99 -2.94
N VAL A 158 25.14 3.93 -2.92
CA VAL A 158 25.38 2.72 -2.12
C VAL A 158 26.33 1.75 -2.84
N PHE A 159 26.27 1.69 -4.17
CA PHE A 159 27.09 0.80 -5.00
C PHE A 159 28.23 1.51 -5.73
N ALA A 160 28.50 2.79 -5.47
CA ALA A 160 29.65 3.50 -6.03
C ALA A 160 30.95 2.85 -5.55
N PRO A 161 31.73 2.21 -6.43
CA PRO A 161 33.01 1.64 -6.06
C PRO A 161 33.94 2.78 -5.62
N GLY A 162 34.41 2.73 -4.38
CA GLY A 162 35.44 3.66 -3.90
C GLY A 162 34.95 4.81 -3.02
N ARG A 163 33.67 4.85 -2.61
CA ARG A 163 33.29 5.72 -1.48
C ARG A 163 33.67 4.99 -0.18
N PRO A 164 34.70 5.42 0.57
CA PRO A 164 34.93 4.87 1.90
C PRO A 164 33.63 5.08 2.68
N LEU A 165 33.20 4.05 3.40
CA LEU A 165 32.14 4.18 4.39
C LEU A 165 32.53 5.35 5.28
N VAL A 166 31.98 6.53 4.99
CA VAL A 166 31.95 7.62 5.94
C VAL A 166 31.04 7.07 7.00
N ALA A 167 31.65 6.30 7.92
CA ALA A 167 31.22 6.20 9.28
C ALA A 167 30.77 7.61 9.58
N SER A 168 29.45 7.78 9.73
CA SER A 168 28.88 8.98 10.32
C SER A 168 29.65 9.09 11.61
N ALA A 169 30.71 9.89 11.56
CA ALA A 169 31.44 10.34 12.70
C ALA A 169 30.36 11.14 13.40
N ALA A 170 29.65 10.47 14.30
CA ALA A 170 29.21 11.12 15.51
C ALA A 170 30.37 12.05 15.86
N PRO A 171 30.15 13.37 15.93
CA PRO A 171 31.21 14.31 16.24
C PRO A 171 31.92 13.72 17.43
N LEU A 172 33.16 13.29 17.21
CA LEU A 172 34.02 12.77 18.27
C LEU A 172 33.91 13.86 19.33
N PRO A 173 33.32 13.60 20.52
CA PRO A 173 33.15 14.65 21.50
C PRO A 173 34.53 15.21 21.68
N THR A 174 34.69 16.48 21.26
CA THR A 174 35.92 17.23 21.29
C THR A 174 36.58 16.87 22.60
N ALA A 175 37.73 16.18 22.50
CA ALA A 175 38.48 15.75 23.66
C ALA A 175 38.58 16.99 24.55
N THR A 176 37.85 16.95 25.67
CA THR A 176 38.00 17.94 26.71
C THR A 176 39.48 17.91 27.03
N PRO A 177 40.22 19.02 26.86
CA PRO A 177 41.64 19.03 27.16
C PRO A 177 41.77 18.53 28.59
N LEU A 178 42.59 17.48 28.73
CA LEU A 178 42.91 16.85 29.99
C LEU A 178 43.58 17.93 30.85
N VAL A 179 42.77 18.67 31.61
CA VAL A 179 43.25 19.57 32.65
C VAL A 179 43.97 18.67 33.64
N SER A 180 45.29 18.70 33.55
CA SER A 180 46.19 18.16 34.53
C SER A 180 45.85 18.82 35.87
N ILE A 181 45.09 18.11 36.70
CA ILE A 181 44.83 18.50 38.09
C ILE A 181 46.16 18.28 38.81
N ALA A 182 47.00 19.31 38.79
CA ALA A 182 48.10 19.45 39.72
C ALA A 182 47.50 19.48 41.13
N LEU A 183 47.88 18.48 41.91
CA LEU A 183 47.49 18.26 43.28
C LEU A 183 48.01 19.43 44.15
N ALA A 184 47.17 20.45 44.36
CA ALA A 184 47.42 21.47 45.38
C ALA A 184 46.78 21.03 46.71
N PRO A 185 47.48 21.19 47.85
CA PRO A 185 46.98 20.77 49.15
C PRO A 185 45.80 21.65 49.59
N ALA A 186 44.75 20.97 50.05
CA ALA A 186 43.49 21.54 50.47
C ALA A 186 43.59 22.34 51.77
N THR A 187 43.13 23.58 51.74
CA THR A 187 42.49 24.24 52.89
C THR A 187 41.67 25.42 52.39
N GLN A 188 40.33 25.31 52.43
CA GLN A 188 39.39 26.39 52.83
C GLN A 188 37.90 25.96 52.67
N PRO A 189 36.96 26.62 53.38
CA PRO A 189 35.71 26.04 53.91
C PRO A 189 34.49 26.30 53.02
N PRO A 190 33.32 25.70 53.34
CA PRO A 190 32.13 25.75 52.49
C PRO A 190 31.39 27.09 52.63
N THR A 191 30.95 27.64 51.50
CA THR A 191 29.86 28.61 51.44
C THR A 191 28.75 28.13 50.48
N PRO A 192 27.48 28.50 50.74
CA PRO A 192 26.32 27.77 50.24
C PRO A 192 25.73 28.36 48.95
N LEU A 193 25.11 27.45 48.17
CA LEU A 193 23.91 27.64 47.33
C LEU A 193 23.82 28.89 46.44
N LYS A 194 23.83 28.67 45.12
CA LYS A 194 22.95 29.41 44.21
C LYS A 194 22.42 28.51 43.10
N SER A 195 21.20 28.03 43.33
CA SER A 195 20.29 27.51 42.31
C SER A 195 20.12 28.55 41.21
N GLY A 196 20.55 28.23 39.99
CA GLY A 196 20.32 29.01 38.79
C GLY A 196 20.01 28.07 37.63
N PHE A 197 18.74 28.02 37.25
CA PHE A 197 18.29 27.48 35.97
C PHE A 197 19.03 28.24 34.84
N GLY A 198 20.01 27.58 34.24
CA GLY A 198 20.70 28.06 33.04
C GLY A 198 20.02 27.49 31.80
N PHE A 199 19.12 28.27 31.22
CA PHE A 199 18.68 28.10 29.84
C PHE A 199 19.82 28.59 28.95
N VAL A 200 20.54 27.66 28.29
CA VAL A 200 21.55 28.00 27.28
C VAL A 200 20.80 28.31 25.99
N VAL A 201 20.62 29.60 25.71
CA VAL A 201 20.36 30.10 24.35
C VAL A 201 21.73 30.21 23.70
N GLU A 202 22.07 29.24 22.86
CA GLU A 202 23.16 29.38 21.92
C GLU A 202 22.73 30.45 20.90
N ALA A 203 23.27 31.66 21.06
CA ALA A 203 23.14 32.73 20.09
C ALA A 203 24.16 32.43 18.97
N ASP A 204 23.67 31.88 17.86
CA ASP A 204 24.43 31.78 16.62
C ASP A 204 24.29 33.13 15.90
N ASP A 205 25.25 34.02 16.18
CA ASP A 205 25.52 35.22 15.41
C ASP A 205 26.14 34.82 14.06
N ASP A 206 25.31 34.68 13.03
CA ASP A 206 25.75 34.66 11.64
C ASP A 206 25.42 36.03 10.99
N PRO A 207 26.38 36.98 10.94
CA PRO A 207 26.28 38.11 10.03
C PRO A 207 26.86 37.64 8.69
N PHE A 208 26.04 37.51 7.64
CA PHE A 208 26.36 37.96 6.27
C PHE A 208 25.39 37.38 5.21
N HIS A 209 24.76 38.33 4.51
CA HIS A 209 24.26 38.30 3.13
C HIS A 209 22.97 37.57 2.75
N PRO A 210 21.83 38.30 2.67
CA PRO A 210 20.79 37.99 1.70
C PRO A 210 21.21 38.48 0.30
N GLU A 211 21.55 37.58 -0.61
CA GLU A 211 21.43 37.88 -2.05
C GLU A 211 19.95 37.76 -2.47
N PRO A 212 19.42 38.73 -3.24
CA PRO A 212 18.08 38.62 -3.80
C PRO A 212 18.08 37.61 -4.96
N VAL A 213 17.47 36.45 -4.74
CA VAL A 213 17.24 35.47 -5.81
C VAL A 213 16.21 36.07 -6.78
N SER A 214 16.76 36.55 -7.89
CA SER A 214 16.06 37.00 -9.09
C SER A 214 15.11 35.91 -9.59
N SER A 215 13.81 36.21 -9.52
CA SER A 215 12.72 35.47 -10.13
C SER A 215 12.86 35.49 -11.66
N ARG A 216 13.56 34.50 -12.21
CA ARG A 216 13.61 34.25 -13.66
C ARG A 216 12.35 33.50 -14.09
N ALA A 217 11.33 34.27 -14.41
CA ALA A 217 10.18 33.81 -15.19
C ALA A 217 10.69 33.20 -16.50
N THR A 218 10.53 31.88 -16.65
CA THR A 218 10.81 31.19 -17.91
C THR A 218 9.51 31.14 -18.69
N SER A 219 9.23 32.20 -19.44
CA SER A 219 8.23 32.21 -20.50
C SER A 219 8.77 31.37 -21.67
N MET A 220 8.34 30.11 -21.77
CA MET A 220 8.48 29.37 -23.02
C MET A 220 7.22 29.58 -23.86
N LEU A 221 7.29 30.62 -24.68
CA LEU A 221 6.56 30.75 -25.94
C LEU A 221 7.05 29.64 -26.88
N LEU A 222 6.18 28.68 -27.19
CA LEU A 222 6.37 27.80 -28.35
C LEU A 222 5.30 28.14 -29.38
N SER A 223 5.63 29.10 -30.24
CA SER A 223 5.00 29.33 -31.54
C SER A 223 5.36 28.16 -32.46
N GLY A 224 4.36 27.36 -32.83
CA GLY A 224 4.45 26.32 -33.86
C GLY A 224 3.32 26.52 -34.86
N THR A 225 3.67 27.06 -36.01
CA THR A 225 2.80 27.56 -37.09
C THR A 225 2.55 26.47 -38.14
N ARG A 226 1.30 26.37 -38.65
CA ARG A 226 0.84 25.74 -39.93
C ARG A 226 0.90 24.19 -40.00
N SER A 227 -0.06 23.46 -40.58
CA SER A 227 -0.92 23.74 -41.74
C SER A 227 -2.30 23.06 -41.66
N PRO A 228 -3.30 23.55 -42.43
CA PRO A 228 -4.61 22.94 -42.59
C PRO A 228 -4.75 22.25 -43.96
N THR A 229 -4.93 20.93 -44.03
CA THR A 229 -5.56 20.30 -45.21
C THR A 229 -6.00 18.86 -44.87
N ALA A 230 -7.31 18.61 -44.84
CA ALA A 230 -7.92 17.48 -45.54
C ALA A 230 -9.44 17.46 -45.28
N LEU A 231 -10.16 17.55 -46.39
CA LEU A 231 -11.59 17.42 -46.56
C LEU A 231 -12.09 16.00 -46.23
N SER A 232 -13.24 15.88 -45.56
CA SER A 232 -14.49 15.33 -46.12
C SER A 232 -15.42 14.81 -45.02
N PRO A 233 -16.63 15.40 -44.87
CA PRO A 233 -17.72 14.81 -44.12
C PRO A 233 -18.73 14.15 -45.07
N THR A 234 -18.93 12.84 -44.93
CA THR A 234 -20.15 12.18 -45.40
C THR A 234 -20.95 11.67 -44.21
N SER A 235 -22.09 12.34 -44.02
CA SER A 235 -23.31 11.96 -43.28
C SER A 235 -23.77 10.51 -43.64
N PRO A 236 -24.77 9.86 -42.96
CA PRO A 236 -25.85 10.49 -42.18
C PRO A 236 -26.37 9.69 -40.94
N THR A 237 -27.41 10.28 -40.34
CA THR A 237 -28.58 9.61 -39.73
C THR A 237 -28.63 9.60 -38.20
N SER A 238 -28.99 10.79 -37.70
CA SER A 238 -29.95 10.97 -36.61
C SER A 238 -31.16 10.03 -36.75
N THR A 239 -31.44 9.22 -35.73
CA THR A 239 -32.82 9.05 -35.26
C THR A 239 -32.87 8.61 -33.79
N ARG A 240 -33.55 9.46 -33.02
CA ARG A 240 -34.44 9.15 -31.90
C ARG A 240 -33.86 8.95 -30.50
N GLU A 241 -33.95 10.06 -29.79
CA GLU A 241 -34.25 10.19 -28.37
C GLU A 241 -35.17 9.09 -27.82
N GLY A 242 -34.72 8.51 -26.71
CA GLY A 242 -35.51 7.76 -25.76
C GLY A 242 -35.05 8.14 -24.36
N PHE A 243 -35.37 9.37 -23.98
CA PHE A 243 -35.43 9.81 -22.59
C PHE A 243 -36.20 8.74 -21.78
N LEU A 244 -35.59 8.24 -20.71
CA LEU A 244 -36.16 8.26 -19.37
C LEU A 244 -35.15 7.66 -18.38
N SER A 245 -34.57 8.57 -17.60
CA SER A 245 -34.09 8.29 -16.25
C SER A 245 -35.22 7.63 -15.43
N PRO A 246 -34.90 6.70 -14.54
CA PRO A 246 -34.96 7.13 -13.15
C PRO A 246 -33.73 6.70 -12.35
N SER A 247 -33.17 7.70 -11.68
CA SER A 247 -32.47 7.59 -10.41
C SER A 247 -33.07 6.49 -9.54
N SER A 248 -32.40 5.35 -9.47
CA SER A 248 -32.63 4.37 -8.41
C SER A 248 -31.66 4.69 -7.27
N PRO A 249 -32.14 4.93 -6.04
CA PRO A 249 -31.26 5.06 -4.90
C PRO A 249 -30.55 3.72 -4.70
N VAL A 250 -29.21 3.74 -4.72
CA VAL A 250 -28.38 2.62 -4.28
C VAL A 250 -28.59 2.47 -2.78
N PHE A 251 -29.63 1.73 -2.39
CA PHE A 251 -29.78 1.24 -1.03
C PHE A 251 -28.76 0.12 -0.84
N VAL A 252 -27.67 0.43 -0.13
CA VAL A 252 -26.81 -0.58 0.49
C VAL A 252 -27.61 -1.19 1.64
N ALA A 253 -28.45 -2.19 1.32
CA ALA A 253 -29.10 -2.99 2.34
C ALA A 253 -28.09 -3.97 2.93
N LEU A 254 -27.68 -3.72 4.18
CA LEU A 254 -26.99 -4.70 5.03
C LEU A 254 -27.92 -5.92 5.22
N PRO A 255 -27.48 -7.17 4.97
CA PRO A 255 -28.25 -8.34 5.37
C PRO A 255 -28.04 -8.60 6.86
N CYS A 256 -28.82 -7.95 7.71
CA CYS A 256 -29.05 -8.37 9.09
C CYS A 256 -30.50 -8.82 9.23
N ALA A 257 -30.75 -10.11 8.98
CA ALA A 257 -31.93 -10.77 9.49
C ALA A 257 -31.57 -12.24 9.75
N LEU A 258 -31.29 -12.55 11.02
CA LEU A 258 -31.30 -13.92 11.54
C LEU A 258 -32.70 -14.52 11.28
N PRO A 259 -32.82 -15.74 10.75
CA PRO A 259 -34.10 -16.43 10.74
C PRO A 259 -34.43 -16.86 12.18
N THR A 260 -35.55 -16.37 12.70
CA THR A 260 -36.22 -16.89 13.89
C THR A 260 -36.64 -18.33 13.60
N ALA A 261 -36.04 -19.28 14.30
CA ALA A 261 -36.41 -20.69 14.27
C ALA A 261 -37.87 -20.83 14.76
N HIS A 262 -38.76 -21.23 13.85
CA HIS A 262 -40.12 -21.58 14.17
C HIS A 262 -40.14 -22.99 14.77
N LEU A 263 -40.12 -23.07 16.10
CA LEU A 263 -40.46 -24.28 16.85
C LEU A 263 -41.97 -24.51 16.71
N GLN A 264 -42.37 -25.52 15.96
CA GLN A 264 -43.72 -26.09 16.02
C GLN A 264 -43.64 -27.41 16.78
N GLY A 265 -44.35 -27.46 17.91
CA GLY A 265 -44.81 -28.70 18.54
C GLY A 265 -46.11 -29.18 17.92
#